data_AF-Q0CNQ3-F1
#
_entry.id   AF-Q0CNQ3-F1
#
_cell.length_a   1.000
_cell.length_b   1.000
_cell.length_c   1.000
_cell.angle_alpha   90.00
_cell.angle_beta   90.00
_cell.angle_gamma   90.00
#
_symmetry.space_group_name_H-M   'P 1'
#
loop_
_entity.id
_entity.type
_entity.pdbx_description
1 polymer ?
#
loop_
_entity_poly.entity_id
_entity_poly.type
_entity_poly.pdbx_seq_one_letter_code
_entity_poly.pdbx_strand_id
1 'polypeptide(L)'
;MDSKEPRMPPLYWRFEDLNHRVLLHLQDEISHLEEDLRVLDEYDEMHRVSTAEQEGSKKMPASRRMDVQAQVYSSLHYRREEVMGQLTHKIEQYNNALSAYSKVLQTLPSAAEEDVATYRSWMRKHTPIIAAETRFLDYATDLVSLTPRTAAAAPSAMTPVYSAIVIASAAILLPLLAFSMIAEFSGRLLVVAVVGGAAAAIASNYSTGADGLVGSQDGWRCATL
;
A
#
# COMPACT_ATOMS: atom_id res chain seq x y z
N MET A 1 -39.54 2.56 -31.20
CA MET A 1 -38.22 3.03 -31.69
C MET A 1 -37.38 3.26 -30.44
N ASP A 2 -36.73 2.23 -29.93
CA ASP A 2 -35.81 2.35 -28.79
C ASP A 2 -34.57 3.11 -29.27
N SER A 3 -34.52 4.40 -28.98
CA SER A 3 -33.30 5.18 -29.11
C SER A 3 -32.30 4.60 -28.11
N LYS A 4 -31.39 3.76 -28.60
CA LYS A 4 -30.30 3.18 -27.83
C LYS A 4 -29.41 4.33 -27.38
N GLU A 5 -29.72 4.92 -26.22
CA GLU A 5 -28.91 5.99 -25.64
C GLU A 5 -27.47 5.50 -25.57
N PRO A 6 -26.49 6.34 -25.96
CA PRO A 6 -25.09 5.97 -25.85
C PRO A 6 -24.81 5.61 -24.40
N ARG A 7 -24.48 4.33 -24.15
CA ARG A 7 -24.04 3.85 -22.84
C ARG A 7 -22.69 4.50 -22.54
N MET A 8 -22.72 5.69 -21.96
CA MET A 8 -21.50 6.36 -21.54
C MET A 8 -20.98 5.70 -20.25
N PRO A 9 -19.65 5.52 -20.14
CA PRO A 9 -19.06 5.05 -18.91
C PRO A 9 -19.35 6.06 -17.79
N PRO A 10 -19.82 5.62 -16.61
CA PRO A 10 -20.04 6.54 -15.50
C PRO A 10 -18.68 7.03 -14.98
N LEU A 11 -18.58 8.35 -14.82
CA LEU A 11 -17.37 9.04 -14.36
C LEU A 11 -17.53 9.47 -12.91
N TYR A 12 -16.47 9.32 -12.13
CA TYR A 12 -16.42 9.73 -10.72
C TYR A 12 -15.13 10.46 -10.41
N TRP A 13 -15.19 11.35 -9.43
CA TRP A 13 -14.02 12.03 -8.90
C TRP A 13 -13.24 11.09 -7.94
N ARG A 14 -11.92 10.97 -8.09
CA ARG A 14 -11.09 10.19 -7.17
C ARG A 14 -10.77 10.91 -5.87
N PHE A 15 -10.99 12.24 -5.84
CA PHE A 15 -10.71 13.08 -4.67
C PHE A 15 -9.23 13.04 -4.26
N GLU A 16 -8.29 13.14 -5.19
CA GLU A 16 -6.84 12.99 -4.91
C GLU A 16 -6.35 13.98 -3.84
N ASP A 17 -6.57 15.28 -4.06
CA ASP A 17 -6.17 16.33 -3.12
C ASP A 17 -6.85 16.19 -1.75
N LEU A 18 -8.13 15.78 -1.75
CA LEU A 18 -8.91 15.62 -0.53
C LEU A 18 -8.44 14.40 0.26
N ASN A 19 -8.18 13.27 -0.39
CA ASN A 19 -7.60 12.09 0.25
C ASN A 19 -6.22 12.41 0.85
N HIS A 20 -5.36 13.12 0.12
CA HIS A 20 -4.07 13.56 0.66
C HIS A 20 -4.24 14.42 1.91
N ARG A 21 -5.16 15.39 1.90
CA ARG A 21 -5.41 16.26 3.07
C ARG A 21 -5.96 15.48 4.27
N VAL A 22 -6.86 14.53 4.04
CA VAL A 22 -7.39 13.66 5.10
C VAL A 22 -6.29 12.81 5.71
N LEU A 23 -5.42 12.21 4.88
CA LEU A 23 -4.29 11.41 5.36
C LEU A 23 -3.30 12.25 6.17
N LEU A 24 -2.95 13.46 5.71
CA LEU A 24 -2.10 14.38 6.48
C LEU A 24 -2.73 14.79 7.81
N HIS A 25 -4.04 15.04 7.81
CA HIS A 25 -4.75 15.38 9.05
C HIS A 25 -4.70 14.23 10.07
N LEU A 26 -4.92 12.99 9.61
CA LEU A 26 -4.83 11.82 10.48
C LEU A 26 -3.41 11.60 10.99
N GLN A 27 -2.38 11.85 10.17
CA GLN A 27 -0.98 11.79 10.59
C GLN A 27 -0.70 12.80 11.71
N ASP A 28 -1.15 14.04 11.56
CA ASP A 28 -0.98 15.09 12.57
C ASP A 28 -1.69 14.74 13.89
N GLU A 29 -2.93 14.22 13.84
CA GLU A 29 -3.64 13.76 15.03
C GLU A 29 -2.92 12.59 15.73
N ILE A 30 -2.38 11.64 14.96
CA ILE A 30 -1.59 10.53 15.51
C ILE A 30 -0.32 11.06 16.17
N SER A 31 0.42 11.96 15.52
CA SER A 31 1.64 12.55 16.07
C SER A 31 1.37 13.33 17.37
N HIS A 32 0.25 14.04 17.47
CA HIS A 32 -0.14 14.68 18.73
C HIS A 32 -0.42 13.67 19.84
N LEU A 33 -1.13 12.58 19.55
CA LEU A 33 -1.39 11.51 20.53
C LEU A 33 -0.10 10.79 20.96
N GLU A 34 0.87 10.63 20.06
CA GLU A 34 2.18 10.06 20.37
C GLU A 34 2.98 10.96 21.33
N GLU A 35 2.98 12.27 21.10
CA GLU A 35 3.63 13.21 22.02
C GLU A 35 2.95 13.23 23.39
N ASP A 36 1.61 13.26 23.43
CA ASP A 36 0.83 13.15 24.68
C ASP A 36 1.20 11.89 25.46
N LEU A 37 1.32 10.74 24.76
CA LEU A 37 1.72 9.48 25.38
C LEU A 37 3.15 9.54 25.91
N ARG A 38 4.08 10.15 25.16
CA ARG A 38 5.48 10.33 25.57
C ARG A 38 5.58 11.17 26.84
N VAL A 39 4.84 12.27 26.91
CA VAL A 39 4.79 13.15 28.08
C VAL A 39 4.28 12.39 29.30
N LEU A 40 3.23 11.58 29.15
CA LEU A 40 2.71 10.75 30.25
C LEU A 40 3.73 9.70 30.72
N ASP A 41 4.43 9.05 29.80
CA ASP A 41 5.47 8.08 30.12
C ASP A 41 6.67 8.75 30.84
N GLU A 42 7.03 9.98 30.49
CA GLU A 42 8.05 10.77 31.19
C GLU A 42 7.64 11.14 32.62
N TYR A 43 6.38 11.55 32.83
CA TYR A 43 5.86 11.82 34.17
C TYR A 43 5.85 10.56 35.04
N ASP A 44 5.38 9.42 34.51
CA ASP A 44 5.38 8.15 35.24
C ASP A 44 6.80 7.74 35.64
N GLU A 45 7.74 7.88 34.73
CA GLU A 45 9.16 7.64 34.96
C GLU A 45 9.73 8.53 36.07
N MET A 46 9.48 9.84 36.01
CA MET A 46 9.94 10.80 37.02
C MET A 46 9.35 10.49 38.41
N HIS A 47 8.06 10.12 38.47
CA HIS A 47 7.42 9.70 39.71
C HIS A 47 8.10 8.47 40.30
N ARG A 48 8.39 7.46 39.48
CA ARG A 48 9.03 6.22 39.94
C ARG A 48 10.46 6.40 40.39
N VAL A 49 11.23 7.26 39.73
CA VAL A 49 12.58 7.65 40.18
C VAL A 49 12.48 8.35 41.53
N SER A 50 11.60 9.34 41.65
CA SER A 50 11.41 10.11 42.89
C SER A 50 10.99 9.23 44.08
N THR A 51 10.05 8.31 43.87
CA THR A 51 9.61 7.37 44.92
C THR A 51 10.74 6.44 45.35
N ALA A 52 11.52 5.92 44.40
CA ALA A 52 12.64 5.05 44.72
C ALA A 52 13.73 5.78 45.52
N GLU A 53 14.01 7.04 45.20
CA GLU A 53 14.93 7.89 45.96
C GLU A 53 14.43 8.16 47.39
N GLN A 54 13.15 8.48 47.54
CA GLN A 54 12.53 8.74 48.86
C GLN A 54 12.53 7.50 49.75
N GLU A 55 12.26 6.32 49.18
CA GLU A 55 12.21 5.05 49.91
C GLU A 55 13.61 4.41 50.10
N GLY A 56 14.67 4.99 49.51
CA GLY A 56 16.00 4.39 49.46
C GLY A 56 16.00 3.02 48.75
N SER A 57 15.01 2.79 47.89
CA SER A 57 14.77 1.53 47.20
C SER A 57 15.25 1.59 45.76
N LYS A 58 15.27 0.44 45.08
CA LYS A 58 15.58 0.40 43.65
C LYS A 58 14.36 0.86 42.86
N LYS A 59 14.61 1.68 41.82
CA LYS A 59 13.60 2.07 40.83
C LYS A 59 12.85 0.84 40.31
N MET A 60 11.53 0.87 40.47
CA MET A 60 10.64 -0.18 39.97
C MET A 60 10.63 -0.23 38.43
N PRO A 61 10.31 -1.38 37.80
CA PRO A 61 10.30 -1.55 36.34
C PRO A 61 8.98 -1.10 35.69
N ALA A 62 9.06 -0.65 34.42
CA ALA A 62 7.93 -0.38 33.49
C ALA A 62 6.93 -1.54 33.43
N SER A 63 5.85 -1.57 34.22
CA SER A 63 4.95 -2.74 34.21
C SER A 63 3.49 -2.40 34.42
N ARG A 64 2.72 -2.43 33.31
CA ARG A 64 1.26 -2.35 33.30
C ARG A 64 0.59 -3.32 34.29
N ARG A 65 1.17 -4.51 34.48
CA ARG A 65 0.61 -5.52 35.39
C ARG A 65 0.79 -5.12 36.85
N MET A 66 1.89 -4.44 37.17
CA MET A 66 2.15 -3.94 38.52
C MET A 66 1.30 -2.70 38.83
N ASP A 67 1.07 -1.83 37.83
CA ASP A 67 0.25 -0.63 37.99
C ASP A 67 -1.20 -0.98 38.35
N VAL A 68 -1.77 -1.99 37.67
CA VAL A 68 -3.12 -2.52 37.97
C VAL A 68 -3.17 -3.18 39.36
N GLN A 69 -2.07 -3.80 39.79
CA GLN A 69 -1.99 -4.58 41.03
C GLN A 69 -1.68 -3.72 42.27
N ALA A 70 -1.08 -2.54 42.08
CA ALA A 70 -0.84 -1.54 43.11
C ALA A 70 -2.13 -0.84 43.60
N GLN A 71 -3.30 -1.19 43.04
CA GLN A 71 -4.66 -0.76 43.44
C GLN A 71 -4.94 0.75 43.48
N VAL A 72 -3.96 1.61 43.25
CA VAL A 72 -4.19 3.05 43.05
C VAL A 72 -4.31 3.27 41.56
N TYR A 73 -5.56 3.29 41.06
CA TYR A 73 -5.86 3.85 39.75
C TYR A 73 -5.48 5.33 39.74
N SER A 74 -4.21 5.63 39.46
CA SER A 74 -3.76 7.00 39.35
C SER A 74 -4.45 7.63 38.14
N SER A 75 -4.75 8.93 38.23
CA SER A 75 -5.28 9.70 37.10
C SER A 75 -4.39 9.59 35.85
N LEU A 76 -3.08 9.39 36.03
CA LEU A 76 -2.12 9.18 34.94
C LEU A 76 -2.38 7.86 34.22
N HIS A 77 -2.70 6.78 34.93
CA HIS A 77 -3.00 5.49 34.30
C HIS A 77 -4.28 5.57 33.44
N TYR A 78 -5.34 6.20 33.95
CA TYR A 78 -6.56 6.41 33.16
C TYR A 78 -6.31 7.25 31.91
N ARG A 79 -5.54 8.34 32.05
CA ARG A 79 -5.22 9.20 30.91
C ARG A 79 -4.39 8.46 29.86
N ARG A 80 -3.44 7.63 30.28
CA ARG A 80 -2.64 6.80 29.39
C ARG A 80 -3.48 5.78 28.61
N GLU A 81 -4.39 5.08 29.28
CA GLU A 81 -5.33 4.16 28.62
C GLU A 81 -6.26 4.88 27.65
N GLU A 82 -6.73 6.08 27.99
CA GLU A 82 -7.53 6.93 27.10
C GLU A 82 -6.77 7.29 25.82
N VAL A 83 -5.53 7.80 25.95
CA VAL A 83 -4.67 8.16 24.80
C VAL A 83 -4.37 6.92 23.95
N MET A 84 -4.06 5.78 24.56
CA MET A 84 -3.83 4.52 23.85
C MET A 84 -5.06 4.03 23.07
N GLY A 85 -6.26 4.18 23.65
CA GLY A 85 -7.52 3.86 22.97
C GLY A 85 -7.74 4.75 21.75
N GLN A 86 -7.52 6.06 21.89
CA GLN A 86 -7.59 7.01 20.78
C GLN A 86 -6.56 6.71 19.69
N LEU A 87 -5.31 6.43 20.07
CA LEU A 87 -4.23 6.11 19.15
C LEU A 87 -4.55 4.86 18.33
N THR A 88 -5.07 3.81 18.98
CA THR A 88 -5.49 2.57 18.31
C THR A 88 -6.55 2.87 17.24
N HIS A 89 -7.57 3.65 17.58
CA HIS A 89 -8.62 4.00 16.64
C HIS A 89 -8.13 4.88 15.49
N LYS A 90 -7.28 5.89 15.77
CA LYS A 90 -6.75 6.79 14.75
C LYS A 90 -5.80 6.09 13.78
N ILE A 91 -4.95 5.19 14.26
CA ILE A 91 -4.09 4.35 13.41
C ILE A 91 -4.94 3.46 12.49
N GLU A 92 -6.01 2.86 13.02
CA GLU A 92 -6.93 2.07 12.21
C GLU A 92 -7.59 2.94 11.11
N GLN A 93 -8.09 4.12 11.46
CA GLN A 93 -8.67 5.06 10.50
C GLN A 93 -7.67 5.43 9.40
N TYR A 94 -6.43 5.77 9.76
CA TYR A 94 -5.36 6.09 8.82
C TYR A 94 -5.04 4.92 7.88
N ASN A 95 -4.82 3.73 8.42
CA ASN A 95 -4.49 2.54 7.62
C ASN A 95 -5.61 2.16 6.66
N ASN A 96 -6.86 2.26 7.10
CA ASN A 96 -8.03 1.98 6.28
C ASN A 96 -8.18 3.01 5.15
N ALA A 97 -8.03 4.31 5.46
CA ALA A 97 -8.07 5.37 4.46
C ALA A 97 -6.97 5.21 3.40
N LEU A 98 -5.74 4.94 3.84
CA LEU A 98 -4.59 4.74 2.95
C LEU A 98 -4.79 3.53 2.03
N SER A 99 -5.26 2.41 2.60
CA SER A 99 -5.53 1.19 1.85
C SER A 99 -6.67 1.37 0.85
N ALA A 100 -7.77 2.02 1.25
CA ALA A 100 -8.91 2.29 0.39
C ALA A 100 -8.52 3.20 -0.79
N TYR A 101 -7.76 4.27 -0.53
CA TYR A 101 -7.31 5.18 -1.56
C TYR A 101 -6.30 4.53 -2.51
N SER A 102 -5.33 3.77 -1.97
CA SER A 102 -4.38 2.98 -2.77
C SER A 102 -5.10 1.99 -3.71
N LYS A 103 -6.14 1.32 -3.21
CA LYS A 103 -6.96 0.42 -4.03
C LYS A 103 -7.65 1.15 -5.18
N VAL A 104 -8.17 2.36 -4.95
CA VAL A 104 -8.76 3.19 -6.03
C VAL A 104 -7.72 3.49 -7.11
N LEU A 105 -6.51 3.91 -6.72
CA LEU A 105 -5.43 4.24 -7.66
C LEU A 105 -4.95 3.03 -8.48
N GLN A 106 -4.99 1.83 -7.89
CA GLN A 106 -4.52 0.61 -8.57
C GLN A 106 -5.58 -0.05 -9.45
N THR A 107 -6.86 0.09 -9.11
CA THR A 107 -7.94 -0.69 -9.75
C THR A 107 -8.74 0.10 -10.77
N LEU A 108 -8.83 1.43 -10.62
CA LEU A 108 -9.66 2.26 -11.48
C LEU A 108 -8.81 3.06 -12.48
N PRO A 109 -9.05 2.93 -13.80
CA PRO A 109 -8.32 3.70 -14.79
C PRO A 109 -8.76 5.16 -14.78
N SER A 110 -7.81 6.05 -15.04
CA SER A 110 -8.10 7.46 -15.33
C SER A 110 -9.07 7.57 -16.51
N ALA A 111 -10.04 8.48 -16.41
CA ALA A 111 -10.98 8.76 -17.49
C ALA A 111 -10.24 9.28 -18.73
N ALA A 112 -10.62 8.81 -19.92
CA ALA A 112 -10.08 9.39 -21.16
C ALA A 112 -10.73 10.74 -21.43
N GLU A 113 -9.97 11.66 -22.01
CA GLU A 113 -10.44 13.02 -22.31
C GLU A 113 -11.66 13.02 -23.24
N GLU A 114 -11.71 12.08 -24.19
CA GLU A 114 -12.85 11.85 -25.09
C GLU A 114 -14.12 11.44 -24.33
N ASP A 115 -13.99 10.58 -23.33
CA ASP A 115 -15.09 10.12 -22.48
C ASP A 115 -15.62 11.28 -21.64
N VAL A 116 -14.71 12.09 -21.07
CA VAL A 116 -15.06 13.28 -20.28
C VAL A 116 -15.80 14.32 -21.13
N ALA A 117 -15.33 14.60 -22.33
CA ALA A 117 -15.97 15.55 -23.25
C ALA A 117 -17.37 15.08 -23.66
N THR A 118 -17.51 13.80 -23.99
CA THR A 118 -18.78 13.17 -24.35
C THR A 118 -19.76 13.23 -23.18
N TYR A 119 -19.31 12.86 -21.98
CA TYR A 119 -20.10 12.88 -20.76
C TYR A 119 -20.56 14.30 -20.40
N ARG A 120 -19.66 15.29 -20.49
CA ARG A 120 -19.97 16.71 -20.23
C ARG A 120 -21.03 17.25 -21.21
N SER A 121 -20.92 16.91 -22.49
CA SER A 121 -21.91 17.29 -23.51
C SER A 121 -23.28 16.69 -23.21
N TRP A 122 -23.31 15.41 -22.82
CA TRP A 122 -24.55 14.74 -22.44
C TRP A 122 -25.18 15.34 -21.18
N MET A 123 -24.40 15.63 -20.14
CA MET A 123 -24.90 16.27 -18.91
C MET A 123 -25.50 17.64 -19.19
N ARG A 124 -24.87 18.44 -20.06
CA ARG A 124 -25.40 19.76 -20.45
C ARG A 124 -26.70 19.66 -21.23
N LYS A 125 -26.81 18.65 -22.10
CA LYS A 125 -28.00 18.44 -22.93
C LYS A 125 -29.19 17.95 -22.11
N HIS A 126 -28.99 17.02 -21.19
CA HIS A 126 -30.07 16.36 -20.46
C HIS A 126 -30.32 16.95 -19.07
N THR A 127 -29.36 17.69 -18.51
CA THR A 127 -29.39 18.28 -17.15
C THR A 127 -29.99 17.33 -16.11
N PRO A 128 -29.43 16.12 -15.94
CA PRO A 128 -30.02 15.11 -15.06
C PRO A 128 -29.84 15.44 -13.57
N ILE A 129 -28.86 16.28 -13.22
CA ILE A 129 -28.56 16.74 -11.86
C ILE A 129 -28.31 18.25 -11.86
N ILE A 130 -28.34 18.87 -10.68
CA ILE A 130 -28.14 20.31 -10.54
C ILE A 130 -26.72 20.74 -10.90
N ALA A 131 -26.56 21.98 -11.37
CA ALA A 131 -25.25 22.49 -11.83
C ALA A 131 -24.15 22.39 -10.76
N ALA A 132 -24.49 22.60 -9.49
CA ALA A 132 -23.54 22.48 -8.37
C ALA A 132 -22.92 21.08 -8.27
N GLU A 133 -23.71 20.03 -8.55
CA GLU A 133 -23.26 18.64 -8.51
C GLU A 133 -22.49 18.24 -9.77
N THR A 134 -22.59 18.98 -10.88
CA THR A 134 -21.81 18.72 -12.10
C THR A 134 -20.36 19.25 -12.06
N ARG A 135 -20.01 20.06 -11.05
CA ARG A 135 -18.69 20.70 -10.92
C ARG A 135 -17.53 19.72 -10.82
N PHE A 136 -17.78 18.47 -10.42
CA PHE A 136 -16.71 17.46 -10.38
C PHE A 136 -16.09 17.21 -11.77
N LEU A 137 -16.86 17.45 -12.85
CA LEU A 137 -16.36 17.32 -14.22
C LEU A 137 -15.34 18.39 -14.62
N ASP A 138 -15.18 19.46 -13.83
CA ASP A 138 -14.15 20.48 -14.07
C ASP A 138 -12.75 19.94 -13.73
N TYR A 139 -12.66 18.92 -12.88
CA TYR A 139 -11.42 18.27 -12.45
C TYR A 139 -11.05 17.08 -13.36
N ALA A 140 -10.90 17.32 -14.67
CA ALA A 140 -10.75 16.25 -15.67
C ALA A 140 -9.58 15.28 -15.41
N THR A 141 -8.50 15.75 -14.79
CA THR A 141 -7.32 14.94 -14.44
C THR A 141 -7.56 14.01 -13.25
N ASP A 142 -8.62 14.24 -12.47
CA ASP A 142 -8.93 13.49 -11.26
C ASP A 142 -10.17 12.61 -11.40
N LEU A 143 -10.58 12.32 -12.63
CA LEU A 143 -11.74 11.48 -12.92
C LEU A 143 -11.33 10.03 -13.19
N VAL A 144 -12.16 9.10 -12.72
CA VAL A 144 -12.08 7.66 -13.01
C VAL A 144 -13.33 7.15 -13.71
N SER A 145 -13.14 6.12 -14.53
CA SER A 145 -14.22 5.37 -15.16
C SER A 145 -14.42 4.03 -14.46
N LEU A 146 -15.67 3.70 -14.11
CA LEU A 146 -16.00 2.36 -13.58
C LEU A 146 -16.15 1.30 -14.67
N THR A 147 -16.03 1.69 -15.94
CA THR A 147 -16.09 0.71 -17.02
C THR A 147 -14.71 0.08 -17.13
N PRO A 148 -14.57 -1.25 -16.99
CA PRO A 148 -13.33 -1.93 -17.30
C PRO A 148 -13.04 -1.58 -18.75
N ARG A 149 -12.03 -0.75 -18.99
CA ARG A 149 -11.45 -0.66 -20.32
C ARG A 149 -11.00 -2.09 -20.57
N THR A 150 -11.65 -2.81 -21.49
CA THR A 150 -11.05 -3.97 -22.14
C THR A 150 -9.74 -3.42 -22.67
N ALA A 151 -8.69 -3.56 -21.88
CA ALA A 151 -7.37 -3.16 -22.24
C ALA A 151 -7.11 -3.91 -23.53
N ALA A 152 -7.09 -3.19 -24.66
CA ALA A 152 -6.26 -3.62 -25.76
C ALA A 152 -4.94 -3.97 -25.11
N ALA A 153 -4.61 -5.27 -25.12
CA ALA A 153 -3.64 -5.88 -24.25
C ALA A 153 -2.36 -5.03 -24.16
N ALA A 154 -2.28 -4.18 -23.13
CA ALA A 154 -1.00 -3.84 -22.59
C ALA A 154 -0.52 -5.16 -22.02
N PRO A 155 0.61 -5.73 -22.50
CA PRO A 155 1.13 -6.93 -21.88
C PRO A 155 1.24 -6.60 -20.40
N SER A 156 0.50 -7.35 -19.59
CA SER A 156 0.57 -7.28 -18.14
C SER A 156 2.04 -7.15 -17.80
N ALA A 157 2.44 -5.95 -17.36
CA ALA A 157 3.78 -5.72 -16.86
C ALA A 157 3.83 -6.56 -15.59
N MET A 158 4.18 -7.83 -15.78
CA MET A 158 4.50 -8.77 -14.74
C MET A 158 5.52 -8.04 -13.90
N THR A 159 5.12 -7.66 -12.69
CA THR A 159 5.95 -6.95 -11.71
C THR A 159 7.37 -7.51 -11.83
N PRO A 160 8.40 -6.65 -12.01
CA PRO A 160 9.72 -7.07 -12.50
C PRO A 160 10.36 -8.21 -11.68
N VAL A 161 9.94 -8.34 -10.42
CA VAL A 161 10.26 -9.44 -9.51
C VAL A 161 9.75 -10.81 -10.01
N TYR A 162 8.50 -10.92 -10.46
CA TYR A 162 7.95 -12.18 -10.96
C TYR A 162 8.60 -12.60 -12.27
N SER A 163 8.89 -11.65 -13.17
CA SER A 163 9.67 -11.96 -14.38
C SER A 163 11.08 -12.45 -14.03
N ALA A 164 11.76 -11.83 -13.07
CA ALA A 164 13.09 -12.25 -12.65
C ALA A 164 13.08 -13.65 -12.02
N ILE A 165 12.09 -13.97 -11.18
CA ILE A 165 11.93 -15.29 -10.57
C ILE A 165 11.69 -16.35 -11.67
N VAL A 166 10.77 -16.10 -12.60
CA VAL A 166 10.46 -17.05 -13.69
C VAL A 166 11.69 -17.27 -14.59
N ILE A 167 12.42 -16.21 -14.94
CA ILE A 167 13.64 -16.31 -15.76
C ILE A 167 14.72 -17.12 -15.02
N ALA A 168 14.95 -16.83 -13.73
CA ALA A 168 15.93 -17.56 -12.92
C ALA A 168 15.57 -19.04 -12.74
N SER A 169 14.29 -19.33 -12.45
CA SER A 169 13.80 -20.72 -12.34
C SER A 169 13.93 -21.47 -13.65
N ALA A 170 13.59 -20.86 -14.79
CA ALA A 170 13.74 -21.48 -16.11
C ALA A 170 15.22 -21.74 -16.46
N ALA A 171 16.10 -20.79 -16.15
CA ALA A 171 17.54 -20.92 -16.38
C ALA A 171 18.18 -22.08 -15.60
N ILE A 172 17.62 -22.45 -14.45
CA ILE A 172 18.11 -23.55 -13.61
C ILE A 172 17.45 -24.89 -14.00
N LEU A 173 16.12 -24.90 -14.17
CA LEU A 173 15.37 -26.14 -14.38
C LEU A 173 15.54 -26.73 -15.78
N LEU A 174 15.59 -25.89 -16.82
CA LEU A 174 15.73 -26.37 -18.20
C LEU A 174 17.05 -27.14 -18.43
N PRO A 175 18.21 -26.65 -17.96
CA PRO A 175 19.45 -27.42 -18.09
C PRO A 175 19.44 -28.73 -17.30
N LEU A 176 18.85 -28.75 -16.10
CA LEU A 176 18.75 -29.96 -15.27
C LEU A 176 17.87 -31.03 -15.94
N LEU A 177 16.73 -30.63 -16.50
CA LEU A 177 15.86 -31.52 -17.26
C LEU A 177 16.54 -32.01 -18.55
N ALA A 178 17.24 -31.13 -19.28
CA ALA A 178 17.98 -31.50 -20.48
C ALA A 178 19.13 -32.48 -20.19
N PHE A 179 19.80 -32.33 -19.05
CA PHE A 179 20.86 -33.24 -18.59
C PHE A 179 20.32 -34.65 -18.32
N SER A 180 19.06 -34.78 -17.94
CA SER A 180 18.41 -36.08 -17.73
C SER A 180 18.05 -36.82 -19.03
N MET A 181 17.79 -36.09 -20.14
CA MET A 181 17.35 -36.68 -21.41
C MET A 181 18.47 -36.89 -22.43
N ILE A 182 19.53 -36.09 -22.41
CA ILE A 182 20.61 -36.14 -23.41
C ILE A 182 21.75 -36.99 -22.86
N ALA A 183 22.16 -38.06 -23.54
CA ALA A 183 23.26 -38.92 -23.10
C ALA A 183 24.66 -38.33 -23.41
N GLU A 184 24.77 -37.48 -24.42
CA GLU A 184 26.04 -36.90 -24.88
C GLU A 184 26.46 -35.64 -24.11
N PHE A 185 27.73 -35.57 -23.72
CA PHE A 185 28.30 -34.46 -22.96
C PHE A 185 28.30 -33.13 -23.73
N SER A 186 28.53 -33.17 -25.05
CA SER A 186 28.55 -31.99 -25.93
C SER A 186 27.16 -31.33 -26.05
N GLY A 187 26.10 -32.12 -26.16
CA GLY A 187 24.73 -31.62 -26.23
C GLY A 187 24.29 -30.89 -24.95
N ARG A 188 24.73 -31.40 -23.78
CA ARG A 188 24.48 -30.77 -22.47
C ARG A 188 25.17 -29.40 -22.36
N LEU A 189 26.42 -29.31 -22.81
CA LEU A 189 27.18 -28.06 -22.79
C LEU A 189 26.54 -26.99 -23.68
N LEU A 190 26.02 -27.39 -24.85
CA LEU A 190 25.36 -26.48 -25.79
C LEU A 190 24.04 -25.93 -25.23
N VAL A 191 23.23 -26.77 -24.56
CA VAL A 191 21.98 -26.32 -23.92
C VAL A 191 22.25 -25.31 -22.80
N VAL A 192 23.24 -25.57 -21.94
CA VAL A 192 23.62 -24.63 -20.86
C VAL A 192 24.07 -23.29 -21.44
N ALA A 193 24.87 -23.29 -22.50
CA ALA A 193 25.35 -22.07 -23.13
C ALA A 193 24.20 -21.25 -23.76
N VAL A 194 23.26 -21.90 -24.44
CA VAL A 194 22.10 -21.23 -25.06
C VAL A 194 21.13 -20.69 -24.01
N VAL A 195 20.79 -21.50 -23.00
CA VAL A 195 19.85 -21.09 -21.93
C VAL A 195 20.47 -19.98 -21.07
N GLY A 196 21.74 -20.12 -20.68
CA GLY A 196 22.46 -19.10 -19.94
C GLY A 196 22.62 -17.80 -20.74
N GLY A 197 22.95 -17.89 -22.03
CA GLY A 197 23.04 -16.74 -22.92
C GLY A 197 21.71 -16.02 -23.11
N ALA A 198 20.62 -16.76 -23.31
CA ALA A 198 19.28 -16.18 -23.41
C ALA A 198 18.85 -15.51 -22.11
N ALA A 199 19.05 -16.15 -20.96
CA ALA A 199 18.75 -15.56 -19.66
C ALA A 199 19.55 -14.28 -19.39
N ALA A 200 20.84 -14.25 -19.74
CA ALA A 200 21.70 -13.08 -19.59
C ALA A 200 21.28 -11.91 -20.50
N ALA A 201 20.96 -12.18 -21.77
CA ALA A 201 20.50 -11.16 -22.72
C ALA A 201 19.12 -10.58 -22.33
N ILE A 202 18.24 -11.41 -21.79
CA ILE A 202 16.96 -10.98 -21.23
C ILE A 202 17.23 -10.11 -19.99
N ALA A 203 18.03 -10.59 -19.03
CA ALA A 203 18.34 -9.85 -17.81
C ALA A 203 18.99 -8.49 -18.07
N SER A 204 19.91 -8.39 -19.04
CA SER A 204 20.53 -7.10 -19.40
C SER A 204 19.51 -6.08 -19.90
N ASN A 205 18.49 -6.53 -20.64
CA ASN A 205 17.43 -5.67 -21.17
C ASN A 205 16.39 -5.25 -20.12
N TYR A 206 16.29 -5.98 -19.00
CA TYR A 206 15.43 -5.64 -17.87
C TYR A 206 16.16 -4.95 -16.70
N SER A 207 17.50 -4.90 -16.72
CA SER A 207 18.34 -4.41 -15.61
C SER A 207 18.29 -2.91 -15.35
N THR A 208 17.76 -2.08 -16.27
CA THR A 208 17.68 -0.63 -16.08
C THR A 208 16.63 -0.17 -15.06
N GLY A 209 15.90 -1.08 -14.41
CA GLY A 209 14.89 -0.75 -13.39
C GLY A 209 14.93 -1.59 -12.11
N ALA A 210 15.95 -2.43 -11.90
CA ALA A 210 15.98 -3.40 -10.79
C ALA A 210 16.83 -2.99 -9.58
N ASP A 211 17.58 -1.88 -9.64
CA ASP A 211 18.50 -1.45 -8.58
C ASP A 211 17.82 -0.94 -7.28
N GLY A 212 16.47 -0.97 -7.20
CA GLY A 212 15.73 -0.40 -6.08
C GLY A 212 14.93 -1.35 -5.19
N LEU A 213 14.80 -2.65 -5.50
CA LEU A 213 13.66 -3.44 -4.97
C LEU A 213 13.97 -4.70 -4.14
N VAL A 214 15.23 -5.01 -3.82
CA VAL A 214 15.53 -6.03 -2.80
C VAL A 214 15.91 -5.35 -1.50
N GLY A 215 14.90 -4.82 -0.80
CA GLY A 215 15.02 -4.55 0.63
C GLY A 215 15.16 -5.88 1.36
N SER A 216 16.24 -6.04 2.12
CA SER A 216 16.65 -7.26 2.83
C SER A 216 15.64 -7.80 3.88
N GLN A 217 14.40 -7.32 3.93
CA GLN A 217 13.46 -7.60 5.03
C GLN A 217 12.38 -8.66 4.76
N ASP A 218 12.12 -9.06 3.51
CA ASP A 218 10.96 -9.93 3.21
C ASP A 218 11.27 -11.41 2.92
N GLY A 219 12.54 -11.83 3.04
CA GLY A 219 12.97 -13.19 2.70
C GLY A 219 12.34 -14.32 3.54
N TRP A 220 11.79 -14.03 4.73
CA TRP A 220 11.33 -15.06 5.67
C TRP A 220 9.83 -15.37 5.61
N ARG A 221 9.02 -14.58 4.91
CA ARG A 221 7.54 -14.74 4.90
C ARG A 221 7.02 -15.73 3.85
N CYS A 222 7.88 -16.18 2.93
CA CYS A 222 7.49 -17.09 1.84
C CYS A 222 7.77 -18.59 2.12
N ALA A 223 8.16 -18.96 3.34
CA ALA A 223 8.47 -20.35 3.68
C ALA A 223 7.37 -21.07 4.51
N THR A 224 6.20 -20.45 4.72
CA THR A 224 5.13 -21.03 5.58
C THR A 224 3.77 -21.14 4.88
N LEU A 225 3.74 -21.48 3.59
CA LEU A 225 2.58 -22.06 2.93
C LEU A 225 2.98 -23.32 2.17
#